data_AF-A0A6J7LS87-F1
#
_entry.id   AF-A0A6J7LS87-F1
#
_cell.length_a   1.000
_cell.length_b   1.000
_cell.length_c   1.000
_cell.angle_alpha   90.00
_cell.angle_beta   90.00
_cell.angle_gamma   90.00
#
_symmetry.space_group_name_H-M   'P 1'
#
loop_
_entity.id
_entity.type
_entity.pdbx_description
1 polymer ?
#
loop_
_entity_poly.entity_id
_entity_poly.type
_entity_poly.pdbx_seq_one_letter_code
_entity_poly.pdbx_strand_id
1 'polypeptide(L)'
;MDHAVCRGRTNLFFPPKAERPQARVRREAQARLLCRTCPVATTCQDSARQNREYGYWGGESEEERHLAGFTVAAPIGIRTRGVRSVS
;
A
#
# COMPACT_ATOMS: atom_id res chain seq x y z
N MET A 1 -3.56 16.13 6.16
CA MET A 1 -4.12 14.78 6.46
C MET A 1 -5.24 14.85 7.52
N ASP A 2 -5.73 16.02 7.94
CA ASP A 2 -6.57 16.13 9.14
C ASP A 2 -7.97 15.53 9.02
N HIS A 3 -8.46 15.35 7.79
CA HIS A 3 -9.75 14.72 7.46
C HIS A 3 -9.62 13.26 7.01
N ALA A 4 -8.50 12.60 7.29
CA ALA A 4 -8.31 11.20 6.93
C ALA A 4 -9.23 10.27 7.74
N VAL A 5 -10.09 9.52 7.06
CA VAL A 5 -11.05 8.59 7.68
C VAL A 5 -10.38 7.32 8.24
N CYS A 6 -9.12 7.09 7.89
CA CYS A 6 -8.34 5.94 8.35
C CYS A 6 -7.77 6.11 9.77
N ARG A 7 -7.96 7.27 10.42
CA ARG A 7 -7.45 7.55 11.76
C ARG A 7 -7.94 6.49 12.76
N GLY A 8 -7.00 5.92 13.53
CA GLY A 8 -7.28 4.85 14.50
C GLY A 8 -7.39 3.43 13.94
N ARG A 9 -7.20 3.23 12.62
CA ARG A 9 -7.30 1.92 11.96
C ARG A 9 -5.98 1.47 11.32
N THR A 10 -4.85 1.85 11.91
CA THR A 10 -3.50 1.65 11.36
C THR A 10 -3.20 0.19 11.01
N ASN A 11 -3.76 -0.77 11.76
CA ASN A 11 -3.66 -2.20 11.51
C ASN A 11 -4.23 -2.64 10.14
N LEU A 12 -5.10 -1.85 9.51
CA LEU A 12 -5.58 -2.12 8.15
C LEU A 12 -4.60 -1.63 7.08
N PHE A 13 -3.86 -0.57 7.38
CA PHE A 13 -2.97 0.08 6.43
C PHE A 13 -1.55 -0.47 6.51
N PHE A 14 -1.12 -0.94 7.68
CA PHE A 14 0.22 -1.49 7.88
C PHE A 14 0.15 -3.00 8.18
N PRO A 15 0.81 -3.83 7.36
CA PRO A 15 0.82 -5.28 7.54
C PRO A 15 1.56 -5.71 8.81
N PRO A 16 1.07 -6.72 9.55
CA PRO A 16 1.83 -7.34 10.62
C PRO A 16 3.00 -8.18 10.08
N LYS A 17 3.99 -8.43 10.94
CA LYS A 17 5.10 -9.32 10.62
C LYS A 17 4.58 -10.72 10.26
N ALA A 18 5.12 -11.31 9.20
CA ALA A 18 4.73 -12.63 8.70
C ALA A 18 3.22 -12.77 8.37
N GLU A 19 2.61 -11.70 7.86
CA GLU A 19 1.23 -11.74 7.37
C GLU A 19 1.06 -12.81 6.28
N ARG A 20 0.05 -13.67 6.44
CA ARG A 20 -0.31 -14.68 5.43
C ARG A 20 -0.96 -14.00 4.22
N PRO A 21 -0.74 -14.46 2.97
CA PRO A 21 -1.32 -13.84 1.78
C PRO A 21 -2.85 -13.65 1.83
N GLN A 22 -3.59 -14.62 2.35
CA GLN A 22 -5.05 -14.52 2.50
C GLN A 22 -5.48 -13.47 3.55
N ALA A 23 -4.66 -13.24 4.58
CA ALA A 23 -4.89 -12.17 5.55
C ALA A 23 -4.62 -10.81 4.90
N ARG A 24 -3.54 -10.70 4.12
CA ARG A 24 -3.21 -9.51 3.33
C ARG A 24 -4.36 -9.10 2.41
N VAL A 25 -4.88 -10.02 1.60
CA VAL A 25 -6.01 -9.74 0.68
C VAL A 25 -7.22 -9.18 1.44
N ARG A 26 -7.59 -9.80 2.59
CA ARG A 26 -8.73 -9.33 3.39
C ARG A 26 -8.48 -7.95 3.98
N ARG A 27 -7.28 -7.72 4.53
CA ARG A 27 -6.87 -6.45 5.11
C ARG A 27 -6.89 -5.33 4.08
N GLU A 28 -6.29 -5.55 2.90
CA GLU A 28 -6.24 -4.59 1.81
C GLU A 28 -7.64 -4.30 1.23
N ALA A 29 -8.52 -5.31 1.16
CA ALA A 29 -9.92 -5.09 0.77
C ALA A 29 -10.64 -4.14 1.75
N GLN A 30 -10.43 -4.32 3.06
CA GLN A 30 -10.99 -3.42 4.08
C GLN A 30 -10.40 -2.01 3.99
N ALA A 31 -9.09 -1.89 3.81
CA ALA A 31 -8.42 -0.59 3.63
C ALA A 31 -8.94 0.14 2.38
N ARG A 32 -9.15 -0.59 1.27
CA ARG A 32 -9.71 -0.05 0.02
C ARG A 32 -11.09 0.54 0.21
N LEU A 33 -11.97 -0.13 0.96
CA LEU A 33 -13.32 0.39 1.24
C LEU A 33 -13.27 1.73 1.98
N LEU A 34 -12.37 1.88 2.94
CA LEU A 34 -12.17 3.15 3.66
C LEU A 34 -11.57 4.23 2.76
N CYS A 35 -10.58 3.88 1.93
CA CYS A 35 -9.97 4.83 1.00
C CYS A 35 -10.98 5.39 -0.02
N ARG A 36 -11.95 4.58 -0.48
CA ARG A 36 -12.98 5.02 -1.43
C ARG A 36 -13.87 6.15 -0.92
N THR A 37 -14.05 6.26 0.39
CA THR A 37 -14.88 7.31 1.02
C THR A 37 -14.03 8.41 1.65
N CYS A 38 -12.69 8.37 1.48
CA CYS A 38 -11.78 9.29 2.14
C CYS A 38 -11.61 10.58 1.30
N PRO A 39 -11.91 11.77 1.84
CA PRO A 39 -11.80 13.03 1.08
C PRO A 39 -10.36 13.39 0.71
N VAL A 40 -9.37 12.79 1.39
CA VAL A 40 -7.94 13.05 1.17
C VAL A 40 -7.25 11.90 0.43
N ALA A 41 -7.99 10.99 -0.21
CA ALA A 41 -7.44 9.80 -0.86
C ALA A 41 -6.36 10.13 -1.89
N THR A 42 -6.62 11.08 -2.80
CA THR A 42 -5.68 11.49 -3.86
C THR A 42 -4.40 12.07 -3.27
N THR A 43 -4.49 13.05 -2.37
CA THR A 43 -3.32 13.64 -1.73
C THR A 43 -2.51 12.61 -0.93
N CYS A 44 -3.21 11.67 -0.28
CA CYS A 44 -2.58 10.56 0.45
C CYS A 44 -1.82 9.61 -0.51
N GLN A 45 -2.39 9.30 -1.67
CA GLN A 45 -1.75 8.51 -2.72
C GLN A 45 -0.47 9.20 -3.22
N ASP A 46 -0.56 10.48 -3.59
CA ASP A 46 0.57 11.23 -4.13
C ASP A 46 1.72 11.33 -3.12
N SER A 47 1.39 11.64 -1.86
CA SER A 47 2.37 11.69 -0.78
C SER A 47 3.08 10.34 -0.58
N ALA A 48 2.33 9.25 -0.58
CA ALA A 48 2.88 7.91 -0.38
C ALA A 48 3.74 7.44 -1.56
N ARG A 49 3.43 7.88 -2.79
CA ARG A 49 4.24 7.64 -3.99
C ARG A 49 5.55 8.42 -3.96
N GLN A 50 5.50 9.71 -3.60
CA GLN A 50 6.67 10.59 -3.51
C GLN A 50 7.65 10.12 -2.44
N ASN A 51 7.14 9.78 -1.25
CA ASN A 51 7.95 9.39 -0.10
C ASN A 51 8.30 7.90 -0.07
N ARG A 52 7.77 7.10 -1.02
CA ARG A 52 7.94 5.64 -1.06
C ARG A 52 7.57 5.00 0.29
N GLU A 53 6.36 5.33 0.75
CA GLU A 53 5.87 4.89 2.06
C GLU A 53 5.56 3.40 2.08
N TYR A 54 5.73 2.74 3.23
CA TYR A 54 5.37 1.32 3.42
C TYR A 54 3.88 1.14 3.75
N GLY A 55 3.25 0.06 3.26
CA GLY A 55 1.84 -0.27 3.54
C GLY A 55 0.82 0.18 2.49
N TYR A 56 -0.45 0.29 2.89
CA TYR A 56 -1.56 0.69 2.03
C TYR A 56 -1.83 2.19 2.16
N TRP A 57 -1.89 2.91 1.05
CA TRP A 57 -2.02 4.37 1.04
C TRP A 57 -2.89 4.84 -0.11
N GLY A 58 -3.82 5.75 0.16
CA GLY A 58 -4.60 6.44 -0.89
C GLY A 58 -5.34 5.53 -1.88
N GLY A 59 -5.63 4.28 -1.51
CA GLY A 59 -6.25 3.30 -2.41
C GLY A 59 -5.28 2.32 -3.09
N GLU A 60 -4.00 2.34 -2.74
CA GLU A 60 -2.97 1.47 -3.31
C GLU A 60 -2.20 0.69 -2.24
N SER A 61 -1.98 -0.59 -2.50
CA SER A 61 -0.98 -1.40 -1.81
C SER A 61 0.45 -1.07 -2.30
N GLU A 62 1.46 -1.59 -1.61
CA GLU A 62 2.86 -1.48 -2.05
C GLU A 62 3.10 -2.13 -3.42
N GLU A 63 2.43 -3.24 -3.68
CA GLU A 63 2.50 -3.97 -4.94
C GLU A 63 1.85 -3.17 -6.07
N GLU A 64 0.68 -2.58 -5.85
CA GLU A 64 0.03 -1.69 -6.82
C GLU A 64 0.90 -0.47 -7.12
N ARG A 65 1.50 0.13 -6.10
CA ARG A 65 2.46 1.24 -6.28
C ARG A 65 3.72 0.82 -7.04
N HIS A 66 4.26 -0.37 -6.76
CA HIS A 66 5.39 -0.93 -7.49
C HIS A 66 5.05 -1.11 -8.98
N LEU A 67 3.90 -1.70 -9.30
CA LEU A 67 3.42 -1.87 -10.68
C LEU A 67 3.17 -0.52 -11.39
N ALA A 68 2.83 0.52 -10.65
CA ALA A 68 2.69 1.89 -11.15
C ALA A 68 4.04 2.64 -11.27
N GLY A 69 5.18 2.02 -10.94
CA GLY A 69 6.52 2.61 -11.02
C GLY A 69 7.00 3.31 -9.75
N PHE A 70 6.19 3.37 -8.69
CA PHE A 70 6.51 4.00 -7.40
C PHE A 70 7.02 2.98 -6.39
N THR A 71 8.13 2.34 -6.72
CA THR A 71 8.67 1.20 -5.96
C THR A 71 9.22 1.59 -4.59
N VAL A 72 8.72 0.93 -3.54
CA VAL A 72 9.33 0.90 -2.20
C VAL A 72 10.56 -0.02 -2.18
N ALA A 73 11.51 0.21 -1.27
CA ALA A 73 12.77 -0.54 -1.23
C ALA A 73 12.61 -2.08 -1.12
N ALA A 74 11.52 -2.55 -0.49
CA ALA A 74 11.19 -3.96 -0.36
C ALA A 74 9.66 -4.17 -0.39
N PRO A 75 9.03 -4.26 -1.58
CA PRO A 75 7.58 -4.42 -1.67
C PRO A 75 7.14 -5.80 -1.17
N ILE A 76 6.14 -5.82 -0.29
CA ILE A 76 5.60 -7.08 0.23
C ILE A 76 4.91 -7.88 -0.88
N GLY A 77 5.18 -9.19 -0.90
CA GLY A 77 4.49 -10.13 -1.78
C GLY A 77 5.03 -10.20 -3.21
N ILE A 78 5.91 -9.27 -3.60
CA ILE A 78 6.72 -9.43 -4.80
C ILE A 78 7.81 -10.46 -4.49
N ARG A 79 7.63 -11.70 -4.94
CA ARG A 79 8.76 -12.63 -5.07
C ARG A 79 9.60 -12.07 -6.22
N THR A 80 10.70 -11.39 -5.92
CA THR A 80 11.72 -11.05 -6.92
C THR A 80 12.28 -12.35 -7.49
N ARG A 81 11.60 -12.92 -8.48
CA ARG A 81 12.21 -13.90 -9.37
C ARG A 81 13.23 -13.08 -10.17
N GLY A 82 14.51 -13.24 -9.82
CA GLY A 82 15.61 -12.35 -10.19
C GLY A 82 15.42 -11.68 -11.55
N VAL A 83 15.37 -10.35 -11.54
CA VAL A 83 15.57 -9.53 -12.72
C VAL A 83 16.97 -9.85 -13.23
N ARG A 84 17.08 -10.79 -14.18
CA ARG A 84 18.27 -10.85 -15.04
C ARG A 84 18.19 -9.60 -15.91
N SER A 85 19.06 -8.64 -15.61
CA SER A 85 19.40 -7.57 -16.53
C SER A 85 19.71 -8.20 -17.89
N VAL A 86 18.88 -7.92 -18.89
CA VAL A 86 19.24 -8.20 -20.28
C VAL A 86 20.14 -7.04 -20.71
N SER A 87 21.37 -7.40 -21.06
CA SER A 87 22.39 -6.53 -21.64
C SER A 87 21.98 -5.99 -23.00
#